data_AF-A0A4U0PZX5-F1
#
_entry.id   AF-A0A4U0PZX5-F1
#
_cell.length_a   1.000
_cell.length_b   1.000
_cell.length_c   1.000
_cell.angle_alpha   90.00
_cell.angle_beta   90.00
_cell.angle_gamma   90.00
#
_symmetry.space_group_name_H-M   'P 1'
#
loop_
_entity.id
_entity.type
_entity.pdbx_description
1 polymer ?
#
loop_
_entity_poly.entity_id
_entity_poly.type
_entity_poly.pdbx_seq_one_letter_code
_entity_poly.pdbx_strand_id
1 'polypeptide(L)'
;MSPSHKASKVPKEPPAIVERMAQNELLCDIRSLIEQGRQQLASVVNSALTVLYWHIGQRIRRELLEGERATYGEQIASAVSRQLEADYGRGFSEKNLRHMLRFAEAFPDAAIVSAAQRQLSWTHFKALIYIDDPLKRDFYLQMCQQEGWSTRTLQERLDSRLFERTALSRQSDALLAQELAKHEQALGEAPPLGIILCSGKKQEQIELLELGASGIHVAEYLTALPPKEVLQAKLHEAIAHSRVRLDNRSGEDA
;
A
#
# COMPACT_ATOMS: atom_id res chain seq x y z
N MET A 1 -65.48 36.58 -50.77
CA MET A 1 -64.71 35.33 -50.85
C MET A 1 -63.56 35.43 -49.85
N SER A 2 -63.73 34.88 -48.66
CA SER A 2 -62.73 34.94 -47.58
C SER A 2 -62.03 33.60 -47.42
N PRO A 3 -60.71 33.56 -47.19
CA PRO A 3 -59.93 32.33 -47.19
C PRO A 3 -60.02 31.63 -45.84
N SER A 4 -60.46 30.38 -45.85
CA SER A 4 -60.49 29.51 -44.67
C SER A 4 -59.09 28.95 -44.41
N HIS A 5 -58.35 29.55 -43.49
CA HIS A 5 -57.15 28.95 -42.89
C HIS A 5 -57.54 27.68 -42.12
N LYS A 6 -57.26 26.50 -42.69
CA LYS A 6 -57.20 25.25 -41.92
C LYS A 6 -55.85 25.21 -41.20
N ALA A 7 -55.88 25.46 -39.89
CA ALA A 7 -54.74 25.21 -39.02
C ALA A 7 -54.44 23.71 -38.98
N SER A 8 -53.26 23.31 -39.47
CA SER A 8 -52.69 21.99 -39.22
C SER A 8 -52.50 21.78 -37.73
N LYS A 9 -53.27 20.87 -37.14
CA LYS A 9 -53.10 20.42 -35.76
C LYS A 9 -52.00 19.37 -35.73
N VAL A 10 -50.77 19.79 -35.42
CA VAL A 10 -49.66 18.88 -35.11
C VAL A 10 -49.97 18.18 -33.77
N PRO A 11 -49.88 16.84 -33.66
CA PRO A 11 -50.12 16.14 -32.38
C PRO A 11 -49.10 16.57 -31.32
N LYS A 12 -49.59 16.82 -30.10
CA LYS A 12 -48.87 17.46 -28.99
C LYS A 12 -48.49 16.47 -27.87
N GLU A 13 -48.32 15.20 -28.19
CA GLU A 13 -47.93 14.16 -27.23
C GLU A 13 -46.48 13.72 -27.52
N PRO A 14 -45.58 13.75 -26.51
CA PRO A 14 -44.24 13.24 -26.67
C PRO A 14 -44.30 11.74 -27.00
N PRO A 15 -43.44 11.23 -27.91
CA PRO A 15 -43.45 9.82 -28.25
C PRO A 15 -43.12 8.99 -26.99
N ALA A 16 -43.87 7.90 -26.78
CA ALA A 16 -43.77 7.00 -25.60
C ALA A 16 -42.34 6.50 -25.29
N ILE A 17 -41.42 6.60 -26.24
CA ILE A 17 -39.98 6.34 -26.07
C ILE A 17 -39.33 7.38 -25.14
N VAL A 18 -39.67 8.66 -25.26
CA VAL A 18 -39.11 9.76 -24.45
C VAL A 18 -39.56 9.64 -22.99
N GLU A 19 -40.82 9.31 -22.75
CA GLU A 19 -41.32 9.07 -21.39
C GLU A 19 -40.66 7.87 -20.72
N ARG A 20 -40.46 6.76 -21.46
CA ARG A 20 -39.74 5.58 -20.95
C ARG A 20 -38.26 5.88 -20.66
N MET A 21 -37.61 6.70 -21.48
CA MET A 21 -36.23 7.12 -21.24
C MET A 21 -36.13 7.99 -19.98
N ALA A 22 -37.02 8.97 -19.82
CA ALA A 22 -37.08 9.83 -18.63
C ALA A 22 -37.39 9.02 -17.35
N GLN A 23 -38.29 8.03 -17.43
CA GLN A 23 -38.57 7.11 -16.32
C GLN A 23 -37.36 6.26 -15.94
N ASN A 24 -36.60 5.77 -16.93
CA ASN A 24 -35.38 5.00 -16.68
C ASN A 24 -34.28 5.85 -16.06
N GLU A 25 -34.12 7.10 -16.50
CA GLU A 25 -33.16 8.05 -15.93
C GLU A 25 -33.49 8.35 -14.46
N LEU A 26 -34.74 8.71 -14.16
CA LEU A 26 -35.21 8.91 -12.78
C LEU A 26 -34.98 7.68 -11.90
N LEU A 27 -35.22 6.48 -12.44
CA LEU A 27 -35.04 5.23 -11.72
C LEU A 27 -33.56 4.93 -11.45
N CYS A 28 -32.67 5.21 -12.40
CA CYS A 28 -31.22 5.13 -12.21
C CYS A 28 -30.75 6.12 -11.14
N ASP A 29 -31.24 7.36 -11.17
CA ASP A 29 -30.87 8.40 -10.20
C ASP A 29 -31.33 8.02 -8.78
N ILE A 30 -32.57 7.56 -8.62
CA ILE A 30 -33.08 7.10 -7.31
C ILE A 30 -32.27 5.90 -6.80
N ARG A 31 -31.92 4.94 -7.66
CA ARG A 31 -31.06 3.81 -7.27
C ARG A 31 -29.68 4.30 -6.81
N SER A 32 -29.09 5.25 -7.52
CA SER A 32 -27.81 5.86 -7.16
C SER A 32 -27.88 6.54 -5.80
N LEU A 33 -28.93 7.34 -5.54
CA LEU A 33 -29.14 7.98 -4.24
C LEU A 33 -29.31 6.98 -3.09
N ILE A 34 -30.07 5.90 -3.30
CA ILE A 34 -30.24 4.83 -2.29
C ILE A 34 -28.89 4.17 -1.98
N GLU A 35 -28.11 3.85 -3.01
CA GLU A 35 -26.84 3.17 -2.84
C GLU A 35 -25.80 4.08 -2.16
N GLN A 36 -25.73 5.35 -2.54
CA GLN A 36 -24.90 6.36 -1.87
C GLN A 36 -25.28 6.50 -0.39
N GLY A 37 -26.57 6.59 -0.08
CA GLY A 37 -27.05 6.66 1.31
C GLY A 37 -26.64 5.43 2.12
N ARG A 38 -26.82 4.22 1.55
CA ARG A 38 -26.39 2.95 2.18
C ARG A 38 -24.90 2.92 2.45
N GLN A 39 -24.08 3.35 1.50
CA GLN A 39 -22.62 3.38 1.64
C GLN A 39 -22.17 4.36 2.72
N GLN A 40 -22.79 5.55 2.79
CA GLN A 40 -22.52 6.54 3.83
C GLN A 40 -22.85 6.01 5.23
N LEU A 41 -24.06 5.45 5.40
CA LEU A 41 -24.49 4.80 6.65
C LEU A 41 -23.55 3.66 7.06
N ALA A 42 -23.19 2.79 6.11
CA ALA A 42 -22.28 1.69 6.36
C ALA A 42 -20.90 2.18 6.80
N SER A 43 -20.38 3.26 6.20
CA SER A 43 -19.09 3.84 6.59
C SER A 43 -19.11 4.36 8.03
N VAL A 44 -20.13 5.14 8.39
CA VAL A 44 -20.31 5.66 9.76
C VAL A 44 -20.42 4.53 10.79
N VAL A 45 -21.25 3.51 10.50
CA VAL A 45 -21.40 2.34 11.36
C VAL A 45 -20.10 1.57 11.48
N ASN A 46 -19.37 1.36 10.38
CA ASN A 46 -18.10 0.62 10.40
C ASN A 46 -17.04 1.32 11.25
N SER A 47 -16.91 2.65 11.17
CA SER A 47 -16.00 3.41 12.02
C SER A 47 -16.41 3.29 13.49
N ALA A 48 -17.69 3.52 13.82
CA ALA A 48 -18.18 3.42 15.19
C ALA A 48 -17.97 2.01 15.79
N LEU A 49 -18.27 0.96 15.02
CA LEU A 49 -18.02 -0.43 15.42
C LEU A 49 -16.54 -0.73 15.61
N THR A 50 -15.66 -0.16 14.79
CA THR A 50 -14.21 -0.37 14.91
C THR A 50 -13.70 0.17 16.24
N VAL A 51 -14.11 1.39 16.63
CA VAL A 51 -13.78 1.95 17.95
C VAL A 51 -14.40 1.17 19.10
N LEU A 52 -15.66 0.77 18.97
CA LEU A 52 -16.32 -0.08 19.97
C LEU A 52 -15.54 -1.38 20.20
N TYR A 53 -15.18 -2.07 19.12
CA TYR A 53 -14.42 -3.32 19.15
C TYR A 53 -13.05 -3.14 19.77
N TRP A 54 -12.37 -2.03 19.50
CA TRP A 54 -11.11 -1.70 20.16
C TRP A 54 -11.29 -1.51 21.69
N HIS A 55 -12.31 -0.75 22.10
CA HIS A 55 -12.59 -0.53 23.53
C HIS A 55 -12.97 -1.81 24.26
N ILE A 56 -13.78 -2.68 23.64
CA ILE A 56 -14.11 -3.99 24.20
C ILE A 56 -12.84 -4.81 24.37
N GLY A 57 -11.98 -4.84 23.35
CA GLY A 57 -10.67 -5.49 23.43
C GLY A 57 -9.82 -5.00 24.61
N GLN A 58 -9.74 -3.67 24.80
CA GLN A 58 -9.01 -3.08 25.92
C GLN A 58 -9.61 -3.42 27.28
N ARG A 59 -10.95 -3.47 27.40
CA ARG A 59 -11.63 -3.84 28.65
C ARG A 59 -11.37 -5.31 29.01
N ILE A 60 -11.44 -6.20 28.01
CA ILE A 60 -11.12 -7.63 28.16
C ILE A 60 -9.64 -7.78 28.56
N ARG A 61 -8.73 -7.10 27.86
CA ARG A 61 -7.29 -7.12 28.15
C ARG A 61 -6.96 -6.68 29.56
N ARG A 62 -7.66 -5.67 30.09
CA ARG A 62 -7.46 -5.21 31.48
C ARG A 62 -7.79 -6.29 32.50
N GLU A 63 -8.93 -6.97 32.33
CA GLU A 63 -9.34 -8.07 33.21
C GLU A 63 -8.35 -9.24 33.16
N LEU A 64 -7.80 -9.50 31.97
CA LEU A 64 -6.75 -10.50 31.74
C LEU A 64 -5.43 -10.17 32.43
N LEU A 65 -5.03 -8.90 32.44
CA LEU A 65 -3.80 -8.45 33.10
C LEU A 65 -3.90 -8.48 34.63
N GLU A 66 -5.11 -8.41 35.17
CA GLU A 66 -5.40 -8.56 36.61
C GLU A 66 -5.43 -10.04 37.06
N GLY A 67 -5.62 -10.99 36.13
CA GLY A 67 -5.57 -12.42 36.40
C GLY A 67 -4.22 -13.04 36.02
N GLU A 68 -3.55 -13.73 36.95
CA GLU A 68 -2.19 -14.28 36.74
C GLU A 68 -2.04 -15.39 35.67
N ARG A 69 -3.06 -15.69 34.83
CA ARG A 69 -3.04 -16.83 33.89
C ARG A 69 -3.76 -16.58 32.57
N ALA A 70 -3.05 -16.80 31.46
CA ALA A 70 -3.60 -16.76 30.09
C ALA A 70 -4.82 -17.69 29.87
N THR A 71 -4.87 -18.83 30.58
CA THR A 71 -5.97 -19.80 30.52
C THR A 71 -7.30 -19.24 31.07
N TYR A 72 -7.23 -18.27 31.98
CA TYR A 72 -8.41 -17.66 32.60
C TYR A 72 -9.15 -16.74 31.63
N GLY A 73 -8.43 -15.99 30.79
CA GLY A 73 -9.05 -15.08 29.83
C GLY A 73 -9.74 -15.77 28.65
N GLU A 74 -9.28 -16.94 28.22
CA GLU A 74 -9.99 -17.76 27.24
C GLU A 74 -11.36 -18.22 27.78
N GLN A 75 -11.40 -18.60 29.06
CA GLN A 75 -12.63 -19.01 29.74
C GLN A 75 -13.58 -17.83 29.95
N ILE A 76 -13.07 -16.65 30.33
CA ILE A 76 -13.87 -15.42 30.44
C ILE A 76 -14.45 -15.05 29.08
N ALA A 77 -13.64 -15.03 28.02
CA ALA A 77 -14.10 -14.68 26.68
C ALA A 77 -15.22 -15.63 26.22
N SER A 78 -15.09 -16.94 26.45
CA SER A 78 -16.11 -17.93 26.10
C SER A 78 -17.39 -17.83 26.94
N ALA A 79 -17.28 -17.48 28.21
CA ALA A 79 -18.44 -17.28 29.08
C ALA A 79 -19.21 -16.00 28.71
N VAL A 80 -18.50 -14.89 28.57
CA VAL A 80 -19.09 -13.58 28.25
C VAL A 80 -19.64 -13.56 26.82
N SER A 81 -18.98 -14.22 25.86
CA SER A 81 -19.45 -14.25 24.48
C SER A 81 -20.81 -14.91 24.33
N ARG A 82 -21.11 -15.95 25.10
CA ARG A 82 -22.43 -16.62 25.03
C ARG A 82 -23.57 -15.66 25.38
N GLN A 83 -23.38 -14.87 26.44
CA GLN A 83 -24.37 -13.88 26.86
C GLN A 83 -24.45 -12.72 25.85
N LEU A 84 -23.31 -12.16 25.42
CA LEU A 84 -23.29 -11.06 24.46
C LEU A 84 -23.85 -11.45 23.09
N GLU A 85 -23.61 -12.68 22.64
CA GLU A 85 -24.17 -13.18 21.38
C GLU A 85 -25.69 -13.37 21.48
N ALA A 86 -26.22 -13.73 22.65
CA ALA A 86 -27.66 -13.78 22.88
C ALA A 86 -28.30 -12.37 22.91
N ASP A 87 -27.65 -11.41 23.55
CA ASP A 87 -28.20 -10.06 23.75
C ASP A 87 -28.04 -9.17 22.49
N TYR A 88 -26.92 -9.31 21.76
CA TYR A 88 -26.53 -8.40 20.67
C TYR A 88 -26.25 -9.10 19.34
N GLY A 89 -26.33 -10.43 19.29
CA GLY A 89 -26.19 -11.23 18.08
C GLY A 89 -24.75 -11.61 17.71
N ARG A 90 -24.61 -12.22 16.53
CA ARG A 90 -23.37 -12.86 16.03
C ARG A 90 -22.13 -11.97 15.94
N GLY A 91 -22.32 -10.65 16.00
CA GLY A 91 -21.23 -9.67 16.10
C GLY A 91 -20.41 -9.81 17.40
N PHE A 92 -20.92 -10.51 18.41
CA PHE A 92 -20.25 -10.72 19.70
C PHE A 92 -20.01 -12.21 20.00
N SER A 93 -19.80 -13.00 18.94
CA SER A 93 -19.35 -14.39 19.10
C SER A 93 -17.96 -14.47 19.72
N GLU A 94 -17.63 -15.60 20.33
CA GLU A 94 -16.33 -15.85 20.97
C GLU A 94 -15.15 -15.54 20.05
N LYS A 95 -15.28 -15.93 18.77
CA LYS A 95 -14.29 -15.63 17.73
C LYS A 95 -14.11 -14.13 17.55
N ASN A 96 -15.19 -13.34 17.52
CA ASN A 96 -15.08 -11.90 17.34
C ASN A 96 -14.51 -11.21 18.60
N LEU A 97 -14.84 -11.67 19.81
CA LEU A 97 -14.19 -11.17 21.04
C LEU A 97 -12.67 -11.43 21.02
N ARG A 98 -12.23 -12.59 20.55
CA ARG A 98 -10.80 -12.87 20.37
C ARG A 98 -10.14 -11.92 19.37
N HIS A 99 -10.83 -11.58 18.28
CA HIS A 99 -10.35 -10.55 17.36
C HIS A 99 -10.27 -9.17 18.03
N MET A 100 -11.25 -8.79 18.85
CA MET A 100 -11.25 -7.53 19.60
C MET A 100 -10.08 -7.45 20.57
N LEU A 101 -9.82 -8.53 21.32
CA LEU A 101 -8.67 -8.62 22.23
C LEU A 101 -7.34 -8.46 21.47
N ARG A 102 -7.14 -9.23 20.40
CA ARG A 102 -5.96 -9.10 19.53
C ARG A 102 -5.83 -7.72 18.92
N PHE A 103 -6.94 -7.06 18.63
CA PHE A 103 -6.93 -5.70 18.10
C PHE A 103 -6.36 -4.71 19.11
N ALA A 104 -6.76 -4.82 20.38
CA ALA A 104 -6.22 -4.00 21.46
C ALA A 104 -4.72 -4.28 21.74
N GLU A 105 -4.26 -5.53 21.54
CA GLU A 105 -2.85 -5.91 21.67
C GLU A 105 -1.99 -5.39 20.51
N ALA A 106 -2.49 -5.54 19.27
CA ALA A 106 -1.78 -5.16 18.06
C ALA A 106 -1.72 -3.63 17.85
N PHE A 107 -2.71 -2.90 18.38
CA PHE A 107 -2.81 -1.44 18.28
C PHE A 107 -3.07 -0.85 19.67
N PRO A 108 -2.05 -0.76 20.54
CA PRO A 108 -2.22 -0.28 21.91
C PRO A 108 -2.50 1.22 21.98
N ASP A 109 -2.06 2.00 20.98
CA ASP A 109 -2.23 3.45 20.92
C ASP A 109 -3.59 3.83 20.32
N ALA A 110 -4.42 4.50 21.13
CA ALA A 110 -5.73 5.01 20.75
C ALA A 110 -5.67 6.03 19.60
N ALA A 111 -4.59 6.81 19.51
CA ALA A 111 -4.44 7.84 18.49
C ALA A 111 -4.32 7.22 17.09
N ILE A 112 -3.55 6.13 16.97
CA ILE A 112 -3.40 5.35 15.73
C ILE A 112 -4.75 4.81 15.28
N VAL A 113 -5.50 4.19 16.21
CA VAL A 113 -6.81 3.61 15.91
C VAL A 113 -7.80 4.69 15.48
N SER A 114 -7.85 5.81 16.22
CA SER A 114 -8.74 6.94 15.92
C SER A 114 -8.44 7.59 14.56
N ALA A 115 -7.16 7.68 14.19
CA ALA A 115 -6.74 8.13 12.87
C ALA A 115 -7.17 7.16 11.76
N ALA A 116 -6.88 5.88 11.95
CA ALA A 116 -7.08 4.85 10.95
C ALA A 116 -8.56 4.51 10.70
N GLN A 117 -9.41 4.53 11.73
CA GLN A 117 -10.84 4.19 11.58
C GLN A 117 -11.63 5.14 10.65
N ARG A 118 -11.10 6.32 10.34
CA ARG A 118 -11.74 7.28 9.41
C ARG A 118 -11.78 6.75 7.98
N GLN A 119 -10.83 5.88 7.65
CA GLN A 119 -10.63 5.37 6.30
C GLN A 119 -10.66 3.83 6.25
N LEU A 120 -10.41 3.17 7.39
CA LEU A 120 -10.33 1.71 7.49
C LEU A 120 -11.50 1.15 8.29
N SER A 121 -12.18 0.18 7.69
CA SER A 121 -13.23 -0.61 8.35
C SER A 121 -12.65 -1.73 9.22
N TRP A 122 -13.47 -2.30 10.10
CA TRP A 122 -13.14 -3.48 10.92
C TRP A 122 -12.49 -4.62 10.12
N THR A 123 -12.93 -4.83 8.88
CA THR A 123 -12.38 -5.89 8.02
C THR A 123 -10.92 -5.64 7.64
N HIS A 124 -10.48 -4.38 7.49
CA HIS A 124 -9.06 -4.06 7.31
C HIS A 124 -8.26 -4.42 8.56
N PHE A 125 -8.74 -4.00 9.73
CA PHE A 125 -8.06 -4.31 10.99
C PHE A 125 -7.97 -5.82 11.23
N LYS A 126 -9.02 -6.59 10.93
CA LYS A 126 -8.95 -8.06 11.00
C LYS A 126 -7.86 -8.67 10.13
N ALA A 127 -7.49 -8.07 9.00
CA ALA A 127 -6.35 -8.54 8.21
C ALA A 127 -5.01 -8.14 8.86
N LEU A 128 -4.93 -6.93 9.43
CA LEU A 128 -3.70 -6.38 10.00
C LEU A 128 -3.31 -6.97 11.37
N ILE A 129 -4.28 -7.32 12.24
CA ILE A 129 -4.02 -7.83 13.60
C ILE A 129 -3.34 -9.21 13.66
N TYR A 130 -3.22 -9.89 12.52
CA TYR A 130 -2.52 -11.17 12.39
C TYR A 130 -1.11 -11.05 11.81
N ILE A 131 -0.68 -9.84 11.46
CA ILE A 131 0.70 -9.58 11.03
C ILE A 131 1.53 -9.45 12.30
N ASP A 132 2.42 -10.40 12.56
CA ASP A 132 3.22 -10.43 13.80
C ASP A 132 4.27 -9.30 13.85
N ASP A 133 4.91 -9.02 12.72
CA ASP A 133 5.91 -7.95 12.58
C ASP A 133 5.24 -6.56 12.66
N PRO A 134 5.53 -5.74 13.69
CA PRO A 134 4.97 -4.41 13.83
C PRO A 134 5.31 -3.47 12.67
N LEU A 135 6.54 -3.55 12.12
CA LEU A 135 6.96 -2.71 11.00
C LEU A 135 6.17 -3.04 9.74
N LYS A 136 5.98 -4.34 9.48
CA LYS A 136 5.14 -4.80 8.37
C LYS A 136 3.69 -4.35 8.57
N ARG A 137 3.15 -4.47 9.78
CA ARG A 137 1.78 -4.06 10.10
C ARG A 137 1.58 -2.56 9.86
N ASP A 138 2.50 -1.74 10.35
CA ASP A 138 2.47 -0.28 10.19
C ASP A 138 2.63 0.12 8.72
N PHE A 139 3.49 -0.55 7.96
CA PHE A 139 3.62 -0.34 6.52
C PHE A 139 2.27 -0.54 5.81
N TYR A 140 1.61 -1.69 6.02
CA TYR A 140 0.32 -1.95 5.37
C TYR A 140 -0.79 -1.02 5.87
N LEU A 141 -0.78 -0.64 7.16
CA LEU A 141 -1.71 0.35 7.71
C LEU A 141 -1.57 1.69 6.98
N GLN A 142 -0.34 2.20 6.85
CA GLN A 142 -0.05 3.47 6.18
C GLN A 142 -0.41 3.43 4.70
N MET A 143 -0.04 2.35 4.00
CA MET A 143 -0.39 2.19 2.58
C MET A 143 -1.90 2.18 2.35
N CYS A 144 -2.68 1.52 3.23
CA CYS A 144 -4.14 1.56 3.13
C CYS A 144 -4.71 2.97 3.31
N GLN A 145 -4.13 3.78 4.21
CA GLN A 145 -4.55 5.17 4.42
C GLN A 145 -4.17 6.08 3.25
N GLN A 146 -2.96 5.93 2.71
CA GLN A 146 -2.44 6.79 1.66
C GLN A 146 -3.07 6.48 0.29
N GLU A 147 -3.20 5.20 -0.04
CA GLU A 147 -3.67 4.75 -1.37
C GLU A 147 -5.16 4.40 -1.40
N GLY A 148 -5.87 4.51 -0.26
CA GLY A 148 -7.29 4.18 -0.16
C GLY A 148 -7.60 2.72 -0.53
N TRP A 149 -6.72 1.78 -0.19
CA TRP A 149 -6.90 0.38 -0.56
C TRP A 149 -8.16 -0.21 0.06
N SER A 150 -8.92 -0.92 -0.77
CA SER A 150 -9.99 -1.80 -0.29
C SER A 150 -9.40 -2.99 0.47
N THR A 151 -10.22 -3.68 1.26
CA THR A 151 -9.80 -4.92 1.95
C THR A 151 -9.31 -6.00 0.97
N ARG A 152 -9.88 -6.03 -0.23
CA ARG A 152 -9.46 -6.93 -1.30
C ARG A 152 -8.06 -6.57 -1.79
N THR A 153 -7.83 -5.29 -2.07
CA THR A 153 -6.52 -4.80 -2.51
C THR A 153 -5.47 -5.05 -1.43
N LEU A 154 -5.78 -4.76 -0.17
CA LEU A 154 -4.89 -5.09 0.96
C LEU A 154 -4.51 -6.57 0.95
N GLN A 155 -5.47 -7.48 0.77
CA GLN A 155 -5.19 -8.91 0.71
C GLN A 155 -4.27 -9.27 -0.48
N GLU A 156 -4.56 -8.76 -1.68
CA GLU A 156 -3.71 -8.95 -2.86
C GLU A 156 -2.27 -8.42 -2.64
N ARG A 157 -2.10 -7.32 -1.91
CA ARG A 157 -0.77 -6.76 -1.55
C ARG A 157 -0.05 -7.53 -0.46
N LEU A 158 -0.78 -8.15 0.46
CA LEU A 158 -0.24 -9.09 1.45
C LEU A 158 0.26 -10.36 0.76
N ASP A 159 -0.57 -10.93 -0.12
CA ASP A 159 -0.27 -12.17 -0.84
C ASP A 159 0.95 -12.01 -1.77
N SER A 160 1.08 -10.83 -2.39
CA SER A 160 2.24 -10.49 -3.24
C SER A 160 3.49 -10.08 -2.46
N ARG A 161 3.47 -10.15 -1.12
CA ARG A 161 4.60 -9.83 -0.24
C ARG A 161 5.24 -8.47 -0.56
N LEU A 162 4.38 -7.47 -0.75
CA LEU A 162 4.80 -6.13 -1.15
C LEU A 162 5.82 -5.56 -0.17
N PHE A 163 5.59 -5.70 1.13
CA PHE A 163 6.51 -5.21 2.17
C PHE A 163 7.91 -5.77 1.99
N GLU A 164 8.04 -7.10 1.83
CA GLU A 164 9.32 -7.76 1.66
C GLU A 164 10.02 -7.31 0.38
N ARG A 165 9.27 -7.17 -0.72
CA ARG A 165 9.82 -6.69 -2.00
C ARG A 165 10.33 -5.26 -1.91
N THR A 166 9.59 -4.38 -1.23
CA THR A 166 10.00 -2.98 -1.03
C THR A 166 11.17 -2.87 -0.07
N ALA A 167 11.20 -3.66 1.01
CA ALA A 167 12.30 -3.71 1.95
C ALA A 167 13.59 -4.25 1.30
N LEU A 168 13.49 -5.34 0.54
CA LEU A 168 14.62 -5.91 -0.21
C LEU A 168 15.15 -4.93 -1.26
N SER A 169 14.28 -4.25 -2.01
CA SER A 169 14.70 -3.22 -2.97
C SER A 169 15.46 -2.08 -2.29
N ARG A 170 14.94 -1.54 -1.18
CA ARG A 170 15.62 -0.47 -0.45
C ARG A 170 16.94 -0.91 0.16
N GLN A 171 17.01 -2.15 0.66
CA GLN A 171 18.24 -2.71 1.21
C GLN A 171 19.29 -2.94 0.12
N SER A 172 18.89 -3.42 -1.07
CA SER A 172 19.81 -3.54 -2.21
C SER A 172 20.32 -2.16 -2.66
N ASP A 173 19.45 -1.14 -2.73
CA ASP A 173 19.85 0.21 -3.12
C ASP A 173 20.84 0.82 -2.10
N ALA A 174 20.59 0.62 -0.81
CA ALA A 174 21.46 1.11 0.27
C ALA A 174 22.82 0.39 0.29
N LEU A 175 22.85 -0.92 0.07
CA LEU A 175 24.10 -1.69 -0.02
C LEU A 175 24.91 -1.29 -1.26
N LEU A 176 24.25 -1.07 -2.40
CA LEU A 176 24.90 -0.59 -3.63
C LEU A 176 25.49 0.80 -3.46
N ALA A 177 24.75 1.73 -2.86
CA ALA A 177 25.26 3.07 -2.55
C ALA A 177 26.45 3.03 -1.58
N GLN A 178 26.41 2.15 -0.58
CA GLN A 178 27.51 1.96 0.36
C GLN A 178 28.76 1.37 -0.30
N GLU A 179 28.59 0.43 -1.23
CA GLU A 179 29.71 -0.20 -1.95
C GLU A 179 30.37 0.79 -2.93
N LEU A 180 29.58 1.59 -3.65
CA LEU A 180 30.09 2.67 -4.51
C LEU A 180 30.88 3.70 -3.71
N ALA A 181 30.36 4.12 -2.54
CA ALA A 181 31.08 5.05 -1.66
C ALA A 181 32.41 4.49 -1.13
N LYS A 182 32.54 3.17 -1.00
CA LYS A 182 33.79 2.52 -0.53
C LYS A 182 34.82 2.32 -1.64
N HIS A 183 34.40 2.17 -2.89
CA HIS A 183 35.27 1.68 -3.97
C HIS A 183 35.51 2.67 -5.12
N GLU A 184 34.72 3.74 -5.25
CA GLU A 184 34.86 4.73 -6.32
C GLU A 184 34.63 6.18 -5.80
N GLN A 185 35.57 6.72 -5.04
CA GLN A 185 35.62 8.15 -4.75
C GLN A 185 37.01 8.69 -5.11
N ALA A 186 37.09 9.57 -6.12
CA ALA A 186 38.30 10.35 -6.36
C ALA A 186 38.44 11.47 -5.30
N LEU A 187 39.67 11.90 -5.04
CA LEU A 187 39.95 12.92 -4.03
C LEU A 187 39.28 14.25 -4.43
N GLY A 188 38.18 14.61 -3.74
CA GLY A 188 37.42 15.84 -4.00
C GLY A 188 35.98 15.64 -4.50
N GLU A 189 35.54 14.41 -4.75
CA GLU A 189 34.15 14.13 -5.13
C GLU A 189 33.22 14.06 -3.89
N ALA A 190 32.04 14.67 -4.01
CA ALA A 190 31.00 14.58 -2.98
C ALA A 190 30.34 13.18 -3.00
N PRO A 191 29.87 12.68 -1.85
CA PRO A 191 29.19 11.39 -1.79
C PRO A 191 27.94 11.39 -2.71
N PRO A 192 27.69 10.29 -3.45
CA PRO A 192 26.63 10.25 -4.45
C PRO A 192 25.26 10.45 -3.79
N LEU A 193 24.50 11.42 -4.29
CA LEU A 193 23.18 11.80 -3.75
C LEU A 193 22.04 10.84 -4.18
N GLY A 194 22.25 10.02 -5.21
CA GLY A 194 21.29 9.03 -5.68
C GLY A 194 21.81 8.22 -6.87
N ILE A 195 21.20 7.04 -7.11
CA ILE A 195 21.54 6.13 -8.22
C ILE A 195 20.39 6.18 -9.23
N ILE A 196 20.70 6.40 -10.51
CA ILE A 196 19.73 6.28 -11.61
C ILE A 196 19.99 4.97 -12.35
N LEU A 197 19.09 4.00 -12.16
CA LEU A 197 19.16 2.71 -12.84
C LEU A 197 18.41 2.78 -14.18
N CYS A 198 19.15 2.85 -15.28
CA CYS A 198 18.57 2.87 -16.62
C CYS A 198 18.40 1.44 -17.17
N SER A 199 17.16 0.97 -17.26
CA SER A 199 16.80 -0.25 -17.97
C SER A 199 16.77 0.01 -19.49
N GLY A 200 17.96 -0.05 -20.12
CA GLY A 200 18.17 -0.30 -21.55
C GLY A 200 17.42 0.55 -22.58
N LYS A 201 18.15 1.48 -23.23
CA LYS A 201 18.39 1.53 -24.69
C LYS A 201 18.96 2.90 -25.12
N LYS A 202 20.00 2.83 -25.96
CA LYS A 202 20.73 3.88 -26.70
C LYS A 202 21.75 4.71 -25.90
N GLN A 203 23.02 4.32 -26.06
CA GLN A 203 24.24 5.05 -25.68
C GLN A 203 24.17 6.56 -26.00
N GLU A 204 23.51 6.95 -27.09
CA GLU A 204 23.45 8.34 -27.59
C GLU A 204 22.67 9.31 -26.68
N GLN A 205 21.81 8.83 -25.76
CA GLN A 205 21.09 9.73 -24.83
C GLN A 205 21.82 9.96 -23.50
N ILE A 206 22.85 9.18 -23.19
CA ILE A 206 23.64 9.34 -21.95
C ILE A 206 24.64 10.49 -22.10
N GLU A 207 25.11 10.76 -23.33
CA GLU A 207 26.04 11.87 -23.62
C GLU A 207 25.40 13.27 -23.54
N LEU A 208 24.07 13.39 -23.65
CA LEU A 208 23.39 14.70 -23.62
C LEU A 208 23.04 15.18 -22.19
N LEU A 209 23.16 14.30 -21.20
CA LEU A 209 22.97 14.64 -19.80
C LEU A 209 24.37 14.83 -19.19
N GLU A 210 24.83 16.08 -19.10
CA GLU A 210 26.06 16.48 -18.40
C GLU A 210 25.96 16.19 -16.88
N LEU A 211 25.76 14.93 -16.50
CA LEU A 211 25.55 14.45 -15.13
C LEU A 211 26.88 14.31 -14.38
N GLY A 212 28.02 14.32 -15.08
CA GLY A 212 29.35 14.26 -14.49
C GLY A 212 29.64 15.42 -13.52
N ALA A 213 29.04 16.59 -13.73
CA ALA A 213 29.20 17.74 -12.83
C ALA A 213 28.33 17.66 -11.55
N SER A 214 27.43 16.67 -11.45
CA SER A 214 26.41 16.57 -10.39
C SER A 214 26.60 15.39 -9.43
N GLY A 215 27.70 14.62 -9.55
CA GLY A 215 27.96 13.47 -8.69
C GLY A 215 27.04 12.26 -8.95
N ILE A 216 26.52 12.14 -10.17
CA ILE A 216 25.66 11.03 -10.60
C ILE A 216 26.43 10.16 -11.61
N HIS A 217 26.77 8.94 -11.21
CA HIS A 217 27.40 7.93 -12.07
C HIS A 217 26.36 7.03 -12.74
N VAL A 218 26.55 6.77 -14.03
CA VAL A 218 25.70 5.87 -14.82
C VAL A 218 26.51 4.62 -15.17
N ALA A 219 26.17 3.48 -14.57
CA ALA A 219 26.74 2.18 -14.90
C ALA A 219 25.69 1.31 -15.59
N GLU A 220 26.06 0.70 -16.73
CA GLU A 220 25.17 -0.15 -17.53
C GLU A 220 24.93 -1.48 -16.81
N TYR A 221 23.65 -1.80 -16.54
CA TYR A 221 23.27 -3.05 -15.89
C TYR A 221 23.00 -4.14 -16.93
N LEU A 222 23.77 -5.24 -16.89
CA LEU A 222 23.49 -6.43 -17.71
C LEU A 222 22.35 -7.23 -17.06
N THR A 223 21.17 -7.22 -17.67
CA THR A 223 19.99 -7.97 -17.19
C THR A 223 20.08 -9.49 -17.40
N ALA A 224 21.15 -9.96 -18.05
CA ALA A 224 21.46 -11.39 -18.21
C ALA A 224 22.98 -11.60 -18.03
N LEU A 225 23.35 -12.67 -17.32
CA LEU A 225 24.74 -13.04 -17.10
C LEU A 225 25.40 -13.40 -18.45
N PRO A 226 26.47 -12.71 -18.88
CA PRO A 226 27.13 -13.02 -20.14
C PRO A 226 27.77 -14.41 -20.08
N PRO A 227 27.96 -15.08 -21.23
CA PRO A 227 28.68 -16.34 -21.30
C PRO A 227 30.04 -16.26 -20.59
N LYS A 228 30.46 -17.35 -19.95
CA LYS A 228 31.64 -17.42 -19.08
C LYS A 228 32.90 -16.86 -19.76
N GLU A 229 33.04 -17.10 -21.05
CA GLU A 229 34.17 -16.69 -21.88
C GLU A 229 34.24 -15.15 -22.00
N VAL A 230 33.09 -14.51 -22.17
CA VAL A 230 32.96 -13.04 -22.27
C VAL A 230 33.22 -12.40 -20.91
N LEU A 231 32.72 -13.00 -19.83
CA LEU A 231 32.95 -12.54 -18.47
C LEU A 231 34.45 -12.63 -18.11
N GLN A 232 35.09 -13.74 -18.46
CA GLN A 232 36.54 -13.92 -18.25
C GLN A 232 37.36 -12.91 -19.05
N ALA A 233 37.01 -12.64 -20.30
CA ALA A 233 37.71 -11.65 -21.12
C ALA A 233 37.61 -10.23 -20.52
N LYS A 234 36.39 -9.82 -20.15
CA LYS A 234 36.14 -8.50 -19.52
C LYS A 234 36.87 -8.35 -18.18
N LEU A 235 36.95 -9.41 -17.39
CA LEU A 235 37.68 -9.39 -16.12
C LEU A 235 39.19 -9.22 -16.35
N HIS A 236 39.77 -9.94 -17.33
CA HIS A 236 41.18 -9.78 -17.68
C HIS A 236 41.48 -8.36 -18.18
N GLU A 237 40.60 -7.80 -19.01
CA GLU A 237 40.71 -6.43 -19.51
C GLU A 237 40.66 -5.39 -18.38
N ALA A 238 39.72 -5.54 -17.43
CA ALA A 238 39.60 -4.66 -16.27
C ALA A 238 40.83 -4.71 -15.35
N ILE A 239 41.40 -5.91 -15.15
CA ILE A 239 42.64 -6.10 -14.38
C ILE A 239 43.82 -5.45 -15.12
N ALA A 240 43.93 -5.63 -16.44
CA ALA A 240 44.98 -5.03 -17.24
C ALA A 240 44.91 -3.49 -17.20
N HIS A 241 43.73 -2.91 -17.39
CA HIS A 241 43.50 -1.47 -17.29
C HIS A 241 43.81 -0.90 -15.89
N SER A 242 43.53 -1.66 -14.83
CA SER A 242 43.83 -1.23 -13.45
C SER A 242 45.33 -1.23 -13.17
N ARG A 243 46.08 -2.20 -13.72
CA ARG A 243 47.55 -2.23 -13.60
C ARG A 243 48.20 -1.05 -14.32
N VAL A 244 47.77 -0.74 -15.54
CA VAL A 244 48.30 0.42 -16.30
C VAL A 244 48.00 1.74 -15.57
N ARG A 245 46.83 1.88 -14.94
CA ARG A 245 46.49 3.07 -14.14
C ARG A 245 47.34 3.22 -12.88
N LEU A 246 47.74 2.12 -12.25
CA LEU A 246 48.62 2.15 -11.08
C LEU A 246 50.05 2.49 -11.48
N ASP A 247 50.54 1.93 -12.57
CA ASP A 247 51.89 2.19 -13.09
C ASP A 247 52.05 3.66 -13.53
N ASN A 248 51.05 4.25 -14.18
CA ASN A 248 51.06 5.67 -14.55
C ASN A 248 51.04 6.60 -13.33
N ARG A 249 50.40 6.19 -12.22
CA ARG A 249 50.32 6.99 -10.99
C ARG A 249 51.63 7.02 -10.20
N SER A 250 52.47 5.99 -10.36
CA SER A 250 53.83 5.93 -9.78
C SER A 250 54.90 6.71 -10.57
N GLY A 251 54.58 7.21 -11.77
CA GLY A 251 55.50 8.01 -12.59
C GLY A 251 55.35 9.53 -12.47
N GLU A 252 54.26 10.03 -11.88
CA GLU A 252 54.03 11.47 -11.67
C GLU A 252 54.55 11.99 -10.32
N ASP A 253 54.92 11.08 -9.40
CA ASP A 253 55.41 11.40 -8.04
C ASP A 253 56.94 11.24 -7.88
N ALA A 254 57.72 11.20 -8.99
CA ALA A 254 59.19 11.09 -8.99
C ALA A 254 59.89 12.28 -9.63
#